data_AF-A0A2S7YKW6-F1
#
_entry.id   AF-A0A2S7YKW6-F1
#
_cell.length_a   1.000
_cell.length_b   1.000
_cell.length_c   1.000
_cell.angle_alpha   90.00
_cell.angle_beta   90.00
_cell.angle_gamma   90.00
#
_symmetry.space_group_name_H-M   'P 1'
#
loop_
_entity.id
_entity.type
_entity.pdbx_description
1 polymer ?
#
loop_
_entity_poly.entity_id
_entity_poly.type
_entity_poly.pdbx_seq_one_letter_code
_entity_poly.pdbx_strand_id
1 'polypeptide(L)'
;MGFDCGFDIYPRLEATAVNKETYQQFLDEITHTYGDIYDREGRRTDGKVLSTSTDFDHSDRAYMWFMVGECPHMPSNPDRCNYFLRFSSKISGRLTTPAEPYIRGVHSIALRYFGSRVHFWHEMNETGDERQWGYYDWREVHDASRTLRELEAGQDWDPKKCVWEERQETTSMPSDTNLSPACGTSRLGLEPPLLSAALPRNGMEKNVYAIRPISATLARILSEAPIFKVRRDEPDHQVVDDQIVSALKSLDRDRQRAFFSLHNAYGKSHSPFLGIARTNVLPVGSEADEGGLFLEASRINHSCRHNVQNTWNENIRRLTIHALCDIEEGQEITISYLSRRMDYTERRRLLQTKFCFDSHREESDHRLSKIQAIHDVLGDLDPVTSDYNVELHLVRTILRLFEEEGIRNACVPKAYYDTF
;
A
#
# COMPACT_ATOMS: atom_id res chain seq x y z
N MET A 1 -6.60 3.42 0.66
CA MET A 1 -5.73 2.38 0.05
C MET A 1 -6.22 2.20 -1.37
N GLY A 2 -5.33 2.14 -2.35
CA GLY A 2 -5.74 2.00 -3.74
C GLY A 2 -5.32 0.64 -4.32
N PHE A 3 -6.22 0.04 -5.09
CA PHE A 3 -5.98 -1.08 -6.00
C PHE A 3 -5.63 -0.61 -7.42
N ASP A 4 -4.72 -1.37 -8.03
CA ASP A 4 -4.26 -1.21 -9.40
C ASP A 4 -4.98 -2.19 -10.34
N CYS A 5 -5.02 -1.80 -11.61
CA CYS A 5 -5.55 -2.61 -12.70
C CYS A 5 -4.69 -2.39 -13.94
N GLY A 6 -4.53 -3.44 -14.74
CA GLY A 6 -3.72 -3.35 -15.94
C GLY A 6 -3.72 -4.62 -16.76
N PHE A 7 -2.82 -4.66 -17.72
CA PHE A 7 -2.48 -5.88 -18.43
C PHE A 7 -0.99 -5.91 -18.73
N ASP A 8 -0.48 -7.13 -18.84
CA ASP A 8 0.90 -7.41 -19.20
C ASP A 8 0.97 -8.07 -20.58
N ILE A 9 2.07 -7.85 -21.30
CA ILE A 9 2.39 -8.59 -22.52
C ILE A 9 3.37 -9.71 -22.17
N TYR A 10 2.87 -10.94 -22.08
CA TYR A 10 3.64 -12.11 -21.70
C TYR A 10 3.35 -13.33 -22.62
N PRO A 11 4.39 -14.02 -23.13
CA PRO A 11 5.80 -13.67 -23.04
C PRO A 11 6.12 -12.35 -23.75
N ARG A 12 7.18 -11.69 -23.29
CA ARG A 12 7.72 -10.43 -23.85
C ARG A 12 7.75 -10.47 -25.38
N LEU A 13 7.39 -9.36 -26.04
CA LEU A 13 7.53 -9.24 -27.48
C LEU A 13 9.02 -9.26 -27.84
N GLU A 14 9.38 -10.07 -28.83
CA GLU A 14 10.71 -9.99 -29.44
C GLU A 14 10.71 -8.94 -30.54
N ALA A 15 11.83 -8.25 -30.77
CA ALA A 15 11.94 -7.22 -31.82
C ALA A 15 12.08 -7.82 -33.24
N THR A 16 11.18 -8.74 -33.61
CA THR A 16 11.08 -9.34 -34.94
C THR A 16 10.33 -8.43 -35.91
N ALA A 17 10.53 -8.59 -37.21
CA ALA A 17 9.83 -7.79 -38.22
C ALA A 17 8.30 -7.88 -38.07
N VAL A 18 7.77 -9.07 -37.80
CA VAL A 18 6.34 -9.31 -37.60
C VAL A 18 5.83 -8.57 -36.36
N ASN A 19 6.50 -8.69 -35.21
CA ASN A 19 6.07 -8.00 -34.00
C ASN A 19 6.15 -6.47 -34.14
N LYS A 20 7.16 -5.96 -34.85
CA LYS A 20 7.27 -4.52 -35.14
C LYS A 20 6.10 -4.03 -36.00
N GLU A 21 5.75 -4.75 -37.06
CA GLU A 21 4.62 -4.42 -37.93
C GLU A 21 3.29 -4.49 -37.18
N THR A 22 3.05 -5.58 -36.43
CA THR A 22 1.85 -5.73 -35.59
C THR A 22 1.76 -4.64 -34.51
N TYR A 23 2.89 -4.28 -33.90
CA TYR A 23 2.94 -3.22 -32.89
C TYR A 23 2.71 -1.84 -33.51
N GLN A 24 3.19 -1.57 -34.73
CA GLN A 24 2.85 -0.35 -35.46
C GLN A 24 1.35 -0.24 -35.71
N GLN A 25 0.72 -1.31 -36.20
CA GLN A 25 -0.73 -1.33 -36.41
C GLN A 25 -1.52 -1.13 -35.10
N PHE A 26 -1.02 -1.67 -34.00
CA PHE A 26 -1.55 -1.43 -32.66
C PHE A 26 -1.45 0.06 -32.27
N LEU A 27 -0.29 0.70 -32.44
CA LEU A 27 -0.12 2.13 -32.17
C LEU A 27 -0.99 3.01 -33.07
N ASP A 28 -1.18 2.63 -34.33
CA ASP A 28 -2.06 3.34 -35.27
C ASP A 28 -3.51 3.28 -34.79
N GLU A 29 -3.99 2.12 -34.34
CA GLU A 29 -5.35 2.00 -33.79
C GLU A 29 -5.51 2.77 -32.46
N ILE A 30 -4.49 2.77 -31.58
CA ILE A 30 -4.51 3.58 -30.36
C ILE A 30 -4.62 5.06 -30.68
N THR A 31 -3.81 5.53 -31.63
CA THR A 31 -3.81 6.93 -32.07
C THR A 31 -5.15 7.30 -32.72
N HIS A 32 -5.71 6.42 -33.56
CA HIS A 32 -7.02 6.63 -34.17
C HIS A 32 -8.15 6.67 -33.13
N THR A 33 -8.09 5.80 -32.11
CA THR A 33 -9.16 5.66 -31.10
C THR A 33 -9.13 6.78 -30.07
N TYR A 34 -7.93 7.21 -29.64
CA TYR A 34 -7.76 8.11 -28.49
C TYR A 34 -7.13 9.47 -28.84
N GLY A 35 -6.68 9.68 -30.09
CA GLY A 35 -5.96 10.89 -30.50
C GLY A 35 -6.76 12.19 -30.32
N ASP A 36 -8.08 12.11 -30.53
CA ASP A 36 -9.02 13.23 -30.40
C ASP A 36 -9.97 13.08 -29.19
N ILE A 37 -9.59 12.25 -28.21
CA ILE A 37 -10.38 12.07 -26.99
C ILE A 37 -9.92 13.05 -25.92
N TYR A 38 -10.91 13.75 -25.34
CA TYR A 38 -10.71 14.73 -24.29
C TYR A 38 -11.50 14.35 -23.05
N ASP A 39 -10.85 14.39 -21.90
CA ASP A 39 -11.40 14.11 -20.59
C ASP A 39 -11.05 15.23 -19.62
N ARG A 40 -12.08 15.80 -18.98
CA ARG A 40 -11.93 16.87 -17.98
C ARG A 40 -11.36 16.36 -16.66
N GLU A 41 -11.43 15.06 -16.42
CA GLU A 41 -10.80 14.38 -15.28
C GLU A 41 -9.36 13.95 -15.59
N GLY A 42 -8.90 14.21 -16.82
CA GLY A 42 -7.51 13.98 -17.25
C GLY A 42 -6.50 14.93 -16.59
N ARG A 43 -5.23 14.57 -16.71
CA ARG A 43 -4.07 15.28 -16.15
C ARG A 43 -3.70 16.54 -16.91
N ARG A 44 -4.12 16.68 -18.17
CA ARG A 44 -3.82 17.85 -19.00
C ARG A 44 -4.88 18.93 -18.85
N THR A 45 -4.45 20.19 -18.84
CA THR A 45 -5.34 21.35 -18.76
C THR A 45 -6.23 21.51 -19.99
N ASP A 46 -5.76 21.09 -21.17
CA ASP A 46 -6.55 21.02 -22.40
C ASP A 46 -7.50 19.82 -22.44
N GLY A 47 -7.42 18.92 -21.46
CA GLY A 47 -8.20 17.69 -21.36
C GLY A 47 -7.76 16.57 -22.32
N LYS A 48 -6.75 16.77 -23.17
CA LYS A 48 -6.37 15.75 -24.16
C LYS A 48 -5.88 14.48 -23.44
N VAL A 49 -6.45 13.32 -23.77
CA VAL A 49 -6.12 12.06 -23.08
C VAL A 49 -4.84 11.45 -23.62
N LEU A 50 -4.64 11.41 -24.94
CA LEU A 50 -3.46 10.80 -25.52
C LEU A 50 -2.37 11.85 -25.74
N SER A 51 -1.19 11.63 -25.16
CA SER A 51 0.01 12.41 -25.44
C SER A 51 1.02 11.58 -26.21
N THR A 52 1.37 12.06 -27.40
CA THR A 52 2.31 11.43 -28.32
C THR A 52 3.61 12.22 -28.41
N SER A 53 4.59 11.70 -29.15
CA SER A 53 5.90 12.34 -29.34
C SER A 53 5.83 13.73 -30.01
N THR A 54 4.68 14.10 -30.59
CA THR A 54 4.44 15.41 -31.22
C THR A 54 3.84 16.44 -30.26
N ASP A 55 3.39 16.05 -29.06
CA ASP A 55 2.57 16.89 -28.18
C ASP A 55 3.37 17.72 -27.14
N PHE A 56 4.72 17.60 -27.08
CA PHE A 56 5.58 18.37 -26.17
C PHE A 56 6.98 18.65 -26.72
N ASP A 57 7.53 19.84 -26.41
CA ASP A 57 8.93 20.21 -26.72
C ASP A 57 9.93 19.68 -25.66
N HIS A 58 9.46 19.12 -24.54
CA HIS A 58 10.31 18.57 -23.49
C HIS A 58 9.81 17.21 -22.97
N SER A 59 10.67 16.21 -23.18
CA SER A 59 10.90 15.02 -22.33
C SER A 59 9.80 13.97 -22.12
N ASP A 60 9.60 13.10 -23.11
CA ASP A 60 9.81 11.63 -23.03
C ASP A 60 9.26 11.00 -24.32
N ARG A 61 9.95 11.22 -25.45
CA ARG A 61 9.52 10.74 -26.77
C ARG A 61 9.49 9.23 -26.89
N ALA A 62 10.09 8.52 -25.94
CA ALA A 62 10.16 7.07 -25.92
C ALA A 62 8.80 6.41 -25.67
N TYR A 63 7.84 7.17 -25.13
CA TYR A 63 6.56 6.66 -24.68
C TYR A 63 5.37 7.45 -25.24
N MET A 64 4.30 6.72 -25.54
CA MET A 64 2.96 7.24 -25.74
C MET A 64 2.21 7.14 -24.40
N TRP A 65 1.71 8.27 -23.92
CA TRP A 65 1.14 8.40 -22.57
C TRP A 65 -0.36 8.63 -22.62
N PHE A 66 -1.09 7.92 -21.77
CA PHE A 66 -2.48 8.25 -21.45
C PHE A 66 -2.50 9.16 -20.24
N MET A 67 -2.91 10.40 -20.41
CA MET A 67 -2.87 11.46 -19.40
C MET A 67 -4.06 11.36 -18.44
N VAL A 68 -4.27 10.18 -17.86
CA VAL A 68 -5.33 9.85 -16.90
C VAL A 68 -4.73 8.98 -15.80
N GLY A 69 -5.27 9.05 -14.57
CA GLY A 69 -4.75 8.29 -13.43
C GLY A 69 -3.24 8.42 -13.23
N GLU A 70 -2.51 7.32 -13.08
CA GLU A 70 -1.04 7.29 -12.90
C GLU A 70 -0.28 7.31 -14.24
N CYS A 71 -0.90 7.84 -15.29
CA CYS A 71 -0.34 7.99 -16.62
C CYS A 71 0.16 6.67 -17.23
N PRO A 72 -0.72 5.67 -17.46
CA PRO A 72 -0.31 4.43 -18.10
C PRO A 72 0.24 4.72 -19.50
N HIS A 73 1.27 3.98 -19.90
CA HIS A 73 2.07 4.29 -21.09
C HIS A 73 2.56 3.04 -21.82
N MET A 74 2.91 3.21 -23.08
CA MET A 74 3.46 2.16 -23.95
C MET A 74 4.57 2.75 -24.84
N PRO A 75 5.60 1.97 -25.24
CA PRO A 75 6.63 2.44 -26.16
C PRO A 75 6.03 3.07 -27.43
N SER A 76 6.51 4.26 -27.80
CA SER A 76 6.04 4.98 -29.00
C SER A 76 6.68 4.48 -30.30
N ASN A 77 7.81 3.76 -30.19
CA ASN A 77 8.58 3.27 -31.32
C ASN A 77 8.37 1.75 -31.51
N PRO A 78 7.87 1.29 -32.67
CA PRO A 78 7.68 -0.15 -32.92
C PRO A 78 8.96 -0.97 -32.86
N ASP A 79 10.13 -0.39 -33.17
CA ASP A 79 11.42 -1.06 -33.00
C ASP A 79 11.75 -1.39 -31.55
N ARG A 80 11.00 -0.81 -30.62
CA ARG A 80 11.11 -0.96 -29.17
C ARG A 80 9.91 -1.68 -28.56
N CYS A 81 9.10 -2.38 -29.37
CA CYS A 81 7.96 -3.17 -28.91
C CYS A 81 8.35 -4.20 -27.82
N ASN A 82 9.60 -4.65 -27.80
CA ASN A 82 10.11 -5.52 -26.75
C ASN A 82 10.14 -4.84 -25.37
N TYR A 83 10.07 -3.52 -25.25
CA TYR A 83 9.97 -2.84 -23.97
C TYR A 83 8.53 -2.66 -23.47
N PHE A 84 7.53 -3.09 -24.25
CA PHE A 84 6.14 -3.05 -23.80
C PHE A 84 5.84 -4.22 -22.87
N LEU A 85 6.02 -4.00 -21.56
CA LEU A 85 5.79 -5.03 -20.55
C LEU A 85 4.41 -4.92 -19.91
N ARG A 86 3.99 -3.72 -19.54
CA ARG A 86 2.78 -3.46 -18.73
C ARG A 86 2.11 -2.15 -19.14
N PHE A 87 0.79 -2.16 -19.12
CA PHE A 87 -0.05 -0.96 -19.17
C PHE A 87 -1.01 -0.98 -18.00
N SER A 88 -0.82 -0.09 -17.02
CA SER A 88 -1.56 -0.13 -15.76
C SER A 88 -1.60 1.21 -15.05
N SER A 89 -2.62 1.38 -14.21
CA SER A 89 -2.74 2.51 -13.29
C SER A 89 -3.46 2.04 -12.03
N LYS A 90 -3.23 2.73 -10.91
CA LYS A 90 -4.22 2.78 -9.83
C LYS A 90 -5.59 3.20 -10.38
N ILE A 91 -6.66 2.57 -9.91
CA ILE A 91 -8.04 2.87 -10.33
C ILE A 91 -8.97 3.19 -9.14
N SER A 92 -8.36 3.58 -8.04
CA SER A 92 -8.98 3.60 -6.71
C SER A 92 -8.58 4.89 -6.00
N GLY A 93 -9.37 5.92 -6.28
CA GLY A 93 -9.12 7.28 -5.83
C GLY A 93 -9.71 8.27 -6.83
N ARG A 94 -10.13 9.44 -6.35
CA ARG A 94 -10.84 10.44 -7.15
C ARG A 94 -10.11 10.80 -8.46
N LEU A 95 -8.77 10.86 -8.44
CA LEU A 95 -7.95 11.21 -9.61
C LEU A 95 -7.50 10.00 -10.45
N THR A 96 -7.70 8.77 -9.94
CA THR A 96 -7.13 7.54 -10.52
C THR A 96 -8.19 6.59 -11.05
N THR A 97 -9.39 6.60 -10.47
CA THR A 97 -10.58 5.89 -10.96
C THR A 97 -10.91 6.15 -12.44
N PRO A 98 -10.75 7.37 -13.00
CA PRO A 98 -11.01 7.61 -14.42
C PRO A 98 -10.11 6.82 -15.38
N ALA A 99 -9.01 6.20 -14.92
CA ALA A 99 -8.12 5.42 -15.77
C ALA A 99 -8.69 4.04 -16.16
N GLU A 100 -9.64 3.47 -15.39
CA GLU A 100 -10.12 2.10 -15.61
C GLU A 100 -10.74 1.89 -17.01
N PRO A 101 -11.63 2.77 -17.52
CA PRO A 101 -12.19 2.62 -18.86
C PRO A 101 -11.11 2.61 -19.95
N TYR A 102 -10.07 3.44 -19.81
CA TYR A 102 -8.94 3.48 -20.74
C TYR A 102 -8.10 2.20 -20.70
N ILE A 103 -7.81 1.68 -19.51
CA ILE A 103 -7.13 0.38 -19.37
C ILE A 103 -7.92 -0.72 -20.07
N ARG A 104 -9.23 -0.81 -19.85
CA ARG A 104 -10.10 -1.83 -20.48
C ARG A 104 -10.19 -1.66 -22.00
N GLY A 105 -10.26 -0.43 -22.48
CA GLY A 105 -10.29 -0.12 -23.90
C GLY A 105 -8.98 -0.49 -24.60
N VAL A 106 -7.84 -0.05 -24.05
CA VAL A 106 -6.50 -0.39 -24.58
C VAL A 106 -6.25 -1.89 -24.50
N HIS A 107 -6.67 -2.56 -23.40
CA HIS A 107 -6.60 -4.02 -23.27
C HIS A 107 -7.37 -4.74 -24.40
N SER A 108 -8.58 -4.26 -24.72
CA SER A 108 -9.40 -4.86 -25.78
C SER A 108 -8.76 -4.72 -27.16
N ILE A 109 -8.09 -3.59 -27.41
CA ILE A 109 -7.29 -3.37 -28.63
C ILE A 109 -6.09 -4.31 -28.62
N ALA A 110 -5.32 -4.35 -27.53
CA ALA A 110 -4.14 -5.21 -27.38
C ALA A 110 -4.47 -6.69 -27.61
N LEU A 111 -5.60 -7.19 -27.10
CA LEU A 111 -6.05 -8.58 -27.31
C LEU A 111 -6.21 -8.94 -28.79
N ARG A 112 -6.63 -8.00 -29.65
CA ARG A 112 -6.78 -8.26 -31.09
C ARG A 112 -5.44 -8.39 -31.81
N TYR A 113 -4.42 -7.66 -31.37
CA TYR A 113 -3.09 -7.66 -32.00
C TYR A 113 -2.14 -8.71 -31.42
N PHE A 114 -2.16 -8.91 -30.10
CA PHE A 114 -1.20 -9.79 -29.42
C PHE A 114 -1.83 -11.08 -28.89
N GLY A 115 -3.15 -11.24 -29.01
CA GLY A 115 -3.87 -12.48 -28.70
C GLY A 115 -3.66 -12.95 -27.28
N SER A 116 -3.32 -14.24 -27.13
CA SER A 116 -3.10 -14.88 -25.83
C SER A 116 -1.88 -14.35 -25.06
N ARG A 117 -1.07 -13.45 -25.66
CA ARG A 117 0.03 -12.80 -24.94
C ARG A 117 -0.45 -11.70 -24.00
N VAL A 118 -1.68 -11.21 -24.17
CA VAL A 118 -2.22 -10.16 -23.32
C VAL A 118 -2.84 -10.80 -22.10
N HIS A 119 -2.30 -10.44 -20.94
CA HIS A 119 -2.76 -10.94 -19.66
C HIS A 119 -3.32 -9.81 -18.82
N PHE A 120 -4.65 -9.75 -18.73
CA PHE A 120 -5.32 -8.79 -17.87
C PHE A 120 -5.24 -9.23 -16.42
N TRP A 121 -4.90 -8.27 -15.57
CA TRP A 121 -4.87 -8.46 -14.13
C TRP A 121 -5.55 -7.30 -13.43
N HIS A 122 -6.08 -7.60 -12.26
CA HIS A 122 -6.74 -6.62 -11.44
C HIS A 122 -6.55 -7.05 -9.99
N GLU A 123 -6.02 -6.16 -9.16
CA GLU A 123 -5.68 -6.51 -7.77
C GLU A 123 -6.92 -6.88 -6.91
N MET A 124 -8.12 -6.58 -7.42
CA MET A 124 -9.42 -6.90 -6.83
C MET A 124 -9.99 -8.24 -7.33
N ASN A 125 -9.43 -8.86 -8.38
CA ASN A 125 -9.87 -10.16 -8.85
C ASN A 125 -9.48 -11.22 -7.81
N GLU A 126 -10.43 -11.68 -7.01
CA GLU A 126 -10.21 -12.71 -5.98
C GLU A 126 -10.22 -14.14 -6.56
N THR A 127 -9.72 -14.29 -7.78
CA THR A 127 -9.67 -15.60 -8.43
C THR A 127 -8.56 -16.48 -7.87
N GLY A 128 -7.55 -15.89 -7.21
CA GLY A 128 -6.38 -16.61 -6.68
C GLY A 128 -5.56 -17.32 -7.76
N ASP A 129 -5.85 -17.01 -9.02
CA ASP A 129 -5.18 -17.53 -10.21
C ASP A 129 -4.33 -16.41 -10.84
N GLU A 130 -3.67 -16.72 -11.94
CA GLU A 130 -2.80 -15.78 -12.64
C GLU A 130 -3.53 -14.48 -13.01
N ARG A 131 -4.87 -14.45 -13.15
CA ARG A 131 -5.66 -13.25 -13.55
C ARG A 131 -5.77 -12.20 -12.44
N GLN A 132 -5.25 -12.49 -11.24
CA GLN A 132 -5.17 -11.52 -10.16
C GLN A 132 -3.92 -10.63 -10.28
N TRP A 133 -2.81 -11.17 -10.78
CA TRP A 133 -1.50 -10.52 -10.77
C TRP A 133 -0.92 -10.40 -12.17
N GLY A 134 -0.12 -9.36 -12.38
CA GLY A 134 0.69 -9.30 -13.59
C GLY A 134 1.87 -10.29 -13.53
N TYR A 135 2.45 -10.60 -14.69
CA TYR A 135 3.58 -11.51 -14.82
C TYR A 135 4.91 -10.87 -14.43
N TYR A 136 5.03 -9.54 -14.55
CA TYR A 136 6.26 -8.81 -14.23
C TYR A 136 6.18 -8.18 -12.84
N ASP A 137 7.29 -8.20 -12.09
CA ASP A 137 7.40 -7.36 -10.91
C ASP A 137 7.66 -5.88 -11.29
N TRP A 138 7.47 -4.96 -10.34
CA TRP A 138 7.68 -3.53 -10.62
C TRP A 138 9.13 -3.18 -10.96
N ARG A 139 10.11 -3.97 -10.49
CA ARG A 139 11.52 -3.72 -10.80
C ARG A 139 11.79 -4.00 -12.27
N GLU A 140 11.28 -5.10 -12.82
CA GLU A 140 11.40 -5.42 -14.24
C GLU A 140 10.75 -4.36 -15.14
N VAL A 141 9.56 -3.89 -14.76
CA VAL A 141 8.85 -2.83 -15.48
C VAL A 141 9.64 -1.52 -15.43
N HIS A 142 10.11 -1.09 -14.26
CA HIS A 142 10.90 0.13 -14.12
C HIS A 142 12.26 0.06 -14.82
N ASP A 143 12.93 -1.10 -14.78
CA ASP A 143 14.21 -1.32 -15.48
C ASP A 143 14.02 -1.25 -17.00
N ALA A 144 12.97 -1.89 -17.53
CA ALA A 144 12.61 -1.74 -18.95
C ALA A 144 12.31 -0.28 -19.32
N SER A 145 11.58 0.43 -18.48
CA SER A 145 11.26 1.85 -18.71
C SER A 145 12.50 2.74 -18.74
N ARG A 146 13.42 2.53 -17.80
CA ARG A 146 14.69 3.23 -17.73
C ARG A 146 15.56 2.95 -18.95
N THR A 147 15.75 1.67 -19.30
CA THR A 147 16.57 1.29 -20.45
C THR A 147 16.02 1.86 -21.76
N LEU A 148 14.71 1.87 -21.95
CA LEU A 148 14.14 2.46 -23.17
C LEU A 148 14.42 3.96 -23.26
N ARG A 149 14.26 4.69 -22.15
CA ARG A 149 14.59 6.13 -22.10
C ARG A 149 16.05 6.38 -22.44
N GLU A 150 16.97 5.57 -21.92
CA GLU A 150 18.41 5.67 -22.23
C GLU A 150 18.69 5.42 -23.72
N LEU A 151 18.02 4.44 -24.34
CA LEU A 151 18.18 4.13 -25.75
C LEU A 151 17.67 5.22 -26.69
N GLU A 152 16.56 5.87 -26.33
CA GLU A 152 15.94 6.94 -27.14
C GLU A 152 16.52 8.34 -26.84
N ALA A 153 17.18 8.51 -25.68
CA ALA A 153 17.95 9.71 -25.32
C ALA A 153 19.21 9.91 -26.20
N GLY A 154 19.64 8.87 -26.92
CA GLY A 154 20.86 8.82 -27.72
C GLY A 154 20.92 9.69 -28.98
N GLN A 155 20.11 10.75 -29.12
CA GLN A 155 20.22 11.68 -30.26
C GLN A 155 20.27 13.18 -29.96
N ASP A 156 19.97 13.66 -28.74
CA ASP A 156 20.29 15.04 -28.31
C ASP A 156 19.87 15.31 -26.84
N TRP A 157 20.03 14.31 -25.96
CA TRP A 157 19.59 14.44 -24.58
C TRP A 157 20.68 15.05 -23.69
N ASP A 158 20.48 16.30 -23.28
CA ASP A 158 21.18 16.92 -22.14
C ASP A 158 20.45 16.52 -20.83
N PRO A 159 21.08 15.70 -19.96
CA PRO A 159 20.48 15.27 -18.69
C PRO A 159 20.13 16.41 -17.74
N LYS A 160 20.60 17.63 -17.99
CA LYS A 160 20.36 18.82 -17.16
C LYS A 160 19.20 19.70 -17.62
N LYS A 161 18.58 19.42 -18.78
CA LYS A 161 17.38 20.14 -19.25
C LYS A 161 16.07 19.48 -18.85
N CYS A 162 16.11 18.27 -18.30
CA CYS A 162 14.97 17.62 -17.70
C CYS A 162 15.07 17.73 -16.18
N VAL A 163 14.57 18.84 -15.64
CA VAL A 163 14.53 19.07 -14.20
C VAL A 163 13.15 18.69 -13.69
N TRP A 164 13.08 17.56 -12.99
CA TRP A 164 12.43 17.55 -11.68
C TRP A 164 13.56 17.24 -10.69
N GLU A 165 13.89 18.23 -9.87
CA GLU A 165 15.18 18.33 -9.17
C GLU A 165 15.27 17.34 -7.99
N GLU A 166 15.82 16.15 -8.24
CA GLU A 166 16.24 15.18 -7.21
C GLU A 166 17.75 15.34 -6.94
N ARG A 167 18.14 15.76 -5.73
CA ARG A 167 19.55 15.76 -5.29
C ARG A 167 19.91 14.43 -4.65
N GLN A 168 20.85 13.72 -5.26
CA GLN A 168 21.56 12.59 -4.66
C GLN A 168 22.73 13.10 -3.79
N GLU A 169 22.94 12.50 -2.61
CA GLU A 169 24.22 12.51 -1.91
C GLU A 169 24.85 11.11 -1.93
N THR A 170 26.12 11.08 -2.30
CA THR A 170 27.00 9.92 -2.39
C THR A 170 27.60 9.56 -1.03
N THR A 171 27.72 8.27 -0.69
CA THR A 171 28.78 7.80 0.23
C THR A 171 29.16 6.34 -0.04
N SER A 172 30.47 6.09 0.02
CA SER A 172 31.21 4.88 -0.36
C SER A 172 30.99 3.66 0.55
N MET A 173 30.92 2.47 -0.06
CA MET A 173 30.99 1.16 0.61
C MET A 173 32.44 0.67 0.76
N PRO A 174 32.79 -0.09 1.81
CA PRO A 174 33.92 -1.01 1.78
C PRO A 174 33.51 -2.40 1.28
N SER A 175 34.44 -3.02 0.58
CA SER A 175 34.40 -4.37 0.01
C SER A 175 34.59 -5.46 1.07
N ASP A 176 33.90 -6.60 0.92
CA ASP A 176 34.53 -7.92 1.09
C ASP A 176 33.76 -9.01 0.31
N THR A 177 34.55 -9.78 -0.43
CA THR A 177 34.20 -10.94 -1.26
C THR A 177 34.14 -12.24 -0.46
N ASN A 178 33.16 -13.12 -0.74
CA ASN A 178 33.44 -14.49 -1.20
C ASN A 178 32.20 -15.30 -1.64
N LEU A 179 32.40 -16.00 -2.75
CA LEU A 179 31.63 -17.01 -3.51
C LEU A 179 31.00 -18.13 -2.65
N SER A 180 29.94 -18.87 -3.01
CA SER A 180 29.53 -19.46 -4.31
C SER A 180 28.10 -20.10 -4.21
N PRO A 181 27.53 -20.64 -5.32
CA PRO A 181 26.09 -20.85 -5.52
C PRO A 181 25.63 -22.31 -5.32
N ALA A 182 24.33 -22.51 -5.08
CA ALA A 182 23.66 -23.78 -5.37
C ALA A 182 22.22 -23.57 -5.85
N CYS A 183 22.01 -23.93 -7.11
CA CYS A 183 20.74 -24.21 -7.75
C CYS A 183 20.02 -25.35 -7.03
N GLY A 184 18.70 -25.23 -6.84
CA GLY A 184 17.88 -26.29 -6.27
C GLY A 184 16.40 -26.04 -6.54
N THR A 185 15.86 -26.76 -7.51
CA THR A 185 14.45 -26.83 -7.84
C THR A 185 13.61 -27.44 -6.71
N SER A 186 12.35 -27.00 -6.65
CA SER A 186 11.14 -27.82 -6.44
C SER A 186 10.30 -27.61 -5.16
N ARG A 187 8.98 -27.60 -5.44
CA ARG A 187 7.82 -28.07 -4.66
C ARG A 187 7.06 -27.09 -3.77
N LEU A 188 5.90 -26.70 -4.32
CA LEU A 188 4.59 -26.63 -3.67
C LEU A 188 4.56 -27.26 -2.27
N GLY A 189 4.45 -26.42 -1.26
CA GLY A 189 4.11 -26.77 0.11
C GLY A 189 3.50 -25.55 0.79
N LEU A 190 2.33 -25.72 1.39
CA LEU A 190 1.71 -24.74 2.29
C LEU A 190 2.75 -24.30 3.33
N GLU A 191 3.17 -23.04 3.29
CA GLU A 191 4.13 -22.54 4.28
C GLU A 191 3.52 -22.56 5.70
N PRO A 192 4.28 -22.97 6.72
CA PRO A 192 3.85 -22.93 8.11
C PRO A 192 3.64 -21.47 8.61
N PRO A 193 2.82 -21.26 9.65
CA PRO A 193 2.52 -19.93 10.17
C PRO A 193 3.80 -19.20 10.62
N LEU A 194 3.89 -17.91 10.32
CA LEU A 194 5.03 -17.02 10.62
C LEU A 194 5.17 -16.62 12.11
N LEU A 195 4.27 -17.11 12.97
CA LEU A 195 4.03 -16.59 14.30
C LEU A 195 4.13 -17.70 15.35
N SER A 196 4.72 -17.38 16.49
CA SER A 196 4.54 -18.14 17.73
C SER A 196 4.05 -17.25 18.85
N ALA A 197 3.15 -17.78 19.68
CA ALA A 197 2.79 -17.18 20.95
C ALA A 197 3.69 -17.79 22.04
N ALA A 198 4.51 -16.97 22.70
CA ALA A 198 5.32 -17.44 23.83
C ALA A 198 4.58 -17.26 25.17
N LEU A 199 4.94 -18.08 26.17
CA LEU A 199 4.43 -17.97 27.54
C LEU A 199 5.07 -16.75 28.25
N PRO A 200 4.32 -16.04 29.12
CA PRO A 200 4.75 -14.76 29.67
C PRO A 200 5.91 -14.90 30.65
N ARG A 201 6.88 -13.99 30.58
CA ARG A 201 7.93 -13.84 31.61
C ARG A 201 7.47 -13.03 32.83
N ASN A 202 6.54 -12.07 32.67
CA ASN A 202 6.25 -11.06 33.71
C ASN A 202 4.75 -10.77 33.97
N GLY A 203 3.84 -11.70 33.70
CA GLY A 203 2.44 -11.58 34.17
C GLY A 203 1.51 -10.60 33.42
N MET A 204 1.93 -10.02 32.29
CA MET A 204 1.07 -9.27 31.38
C MET A 204 1.21 -9.87 29.96
N GLU A 205 0.08 -10.36 29.43
CA GLU A 205 -0.22 -10.82 28.06
C GLU A 205 0.73 -11.82 27.36
N LYS A 206 0.19 -12.54 26.36
CA LYS A 206 0.95 -13.48 25.51
C LYS A 206 1.51 -12.69 24.33
N ASN A 207 2.80 -12.42 24.32
CA ASN A 207 3.42 -11.68 23.23
C ASN A 207 3.59 -12.57 21.99
N VAL A 208 3.47 -11.95 20.81
CA VAL A 208 3.61 -12.61 19.50
C VAL A 208 5.00 -12.32 18.94
N TYR A 209 5.73 -13.36 18.55
CA TYR A 209 7.11 -13.24 18.06
C TYR A 209 7.26 -13.86 16.67
N ALA A 210 8.14 -13.26 15.86
CA ALA A 210 8.59 -13.83 14.59
C ALA A 210 9.37 -15.13 14.85
N ILE A 211 9.04 -16.22 14.16
CA ILE A 211 9.75 -17.50 14.30
C ILE A 211 10.87 -17.70 13.27
N ARG A 212 11.01 -16.75 12.36
CA ARG A 212 12.05 -16.66 11.32
C ARG A 212 12.13 -15.21 10.83
N PRO A 213 13.20 -14.81 10.11
CA PRO A 213 13.27 -13.48 9.54
C PRO A 213 12.11 -13.20 8.58
N ILE A 214 11.53 -12.01 8.67
CA ILE A 214 10.44 -11.53 7.82
C ILE A 214 10.92 -10.30 7.08
N SER A 215 10.95 -10.32 5.74
CA SER A 215 11.34 -9.13 4.99
C SER A 215 10.16 -8.16 4.78
N ALA A 216 10.46 -6.87 4.86
CA ALA A 216 9.52 -5.78 4.55
C ALA A 216 8.94 -5.86 3.14
N THR A 217 9.68 -6.45 2.20
CA THR A 217 9.37 -6.41 0.77
C THR A 217 8.35 -7.46 0.32
N LEU A 218 8.02 -8.47 1.14
CA LEU A 218 7.33 -9.67 0.64
C LEU A 218 6.26 -10.31 1.56
N ALA A 219 6.00 -9.85 2.78
CA ALA A 219 5.25 -10.69 3.72
C ALA A 219 3.95 -10.07 4.28
N ARG A 220 2.82 -10.57 3.80
CA ARG A 220 1.59 -10.63 4.60
C ARG A 220 1.77 -11.69 5.67
N ILE A 221 1.92 -11.25 6.91
CA ILE A 221 2.20 -12.08 8.09
C ILE A 221 0.95 -12.84 8.53
N LEU A 222 -0.21 -12.18 8.48
CA LEU A 222 -1.49 -12.75 8.89
C LEU A 222 -2.61 -12.28 7.96
N SER A 223 -3.55 -13.18 7.68
CA SER A 223 -4.85 -12.84 7.09
C SER A 223 -5.94 -13.58 7.84
N GLU A 224 -6.78 -12.86 8.56
CA GLU A 224 -7.74 -13.43 9.52
C GLU A 224 -9.16 -12.90 9.28
N ALA A 225 -10.14 -13.80 9.20
CA ALA A 225 -11.55 -13.42 9.18
C ALA A 225 -12.03 -13.17 10.61
N PRO A 226 -12.92 -12.19 10.84
CA PRO A 226 -13.44 -11.94 12.17
C PRO A 226 -14.31 -13.13 12.61
N ILE A 227 -14.22 -13.51 13.88
CA ILE A 227 -15.15 -14.50 14.43
C ILE A 227 -16.55 -13.89 14.64
N PHE A 228 -16.61 -12.57 14.82
CA PHE A 228 -17.83 -11.75 14.78
C PHE A 228 -17.47 -10.27 14.56
N LYS A 229 -18.47 -9.49 14.16
CA LYS A 229 -18.40 -8.03 14.08
C LYS A 229 -19.40 -7.41 15.07
N VAL A 230 -19.08 -6.22 15.59
CA VAL A 230 -19.94 -5.43 16.48
C VAL A 230 -19.89 -3.97 16.07
N ARG A 231 -20.98 -3.24 16.30
CA ARG A 231 -21.00 -1.78 16.13
C ARG A 231 -20.24 -1.13 17.28
N ARG A 232 -19.38 -0.15 16.97
CA ARG A 232 -18.53 0.53 17.96
C ARG A 232 -19.23 1.70 18.65
N ASP A 233 -20.23 2.27 17.99
CA ASP A 233 -20.96 3.46 18.45
C ASP A 233 -22.28 3.13 19.17
N GLU A 234 -22.54 1.84 19.46
CA GLU A 234 -23.74 1.42 20.19
C GLU A 234 -23.63 1.80 21.68
N PRO A 235 -24.48 2.71 22.20
CA PRO A 235 -24.43 3.10 23.60
C PRO A 235 -24.99 2.04 24.56
N ASP A 236 -25.88 1.17 24.10
CA ASP A 236 -26.48 0.14 24.97
C ASP A 236 -25.58 -1.08 25.09
N HIS A 237 -24.92 -1.18 26.23
CA HIS A 237 -24.04 -2.30 26.57
C HIS A 237 -24.75 -3.67 26.53
N GLN A 238 -26.04 -3.75 26.87
CA GLN A 238 -26.77 -5.01 26.88
C GLN A 238 -27.02 -5.51 25.45
N VAL A 239 -27.32 -4.58 24.52
CA VAL A 239 -27.49 -4.90 23.09
C VAL A 239 -26.20 -5.45 22.50
N VAL A 240 -25.06 -4.84 22.81
CA VAL A 240 -23.75 -5.32 22.35
C VAL A 240 -23.44 -6.70 22.95
N ASP A 241 -23.73 -6.91 24.23
CA ASP A 241 -23.55 -8.21 24.90
C ASP A 241 -24.37 -9.32 24.24
N ASP A 242 -25.66 -9.05 23.98
CA ASP A 242 -26.55 -10.03 23.37
C ASP A 242 -26.10 -10.38 21.94
N GLN A 243 -25.59 -9.40 21.18
CA GLN A 243 -24.98 -9.63 19.87
C GLN A 243 -23.75 -10.55 19.96
N ILE A 244 -22.83 -10.28 20.89
CA ILE A 244 -21.63 -11.09 21.10
C ILE A 244 -22.01 -12.51 21.53
N VAL A 245 -22.93 -12.65 22.50
CA VAL A 245 -23.39 -13.97 22.98
C VAL A 245 -24.05 -14.77 21.85
N SER A 246 -24.88 -14.12 21.03
CA SER A 246 -25.51 -14.76 19.88
C SER A 246 -24.47 -15.24 18.87
N ALA A 247 -23.48 -14.40 18.54
CA ALA A 247 -22.41 -14.76 17.62
C ALA A 247 -21.51 -15.89 18.18
N LEU A 248 -21.16 -15.87 19.46
CA LEU A 248 -20.34 -16.94 20.06
C LEU A 248 -21.08 -18.28 20.11
N LYS A 249 -22.40 -18.28 20.30
CA LYS A 249 -23.22 -19.51 20.30
C LYS A 249 -23.19 -20.23 18.95
N SER A 250 -22.98 -19.53 17.84
CA SER A 250 -22.87 -20.15 16.51
C SER A 250 -21.47 -20.68 16.19
N LEU A 251 -20.46 -20.36 17.00
CA LEU A 251 -19.09 -20.87 16.86
C LEU A 251 -18.90 -22.24 17.53
N ASP A 252 -17.89 -22.98 17.08
CA ASP A 252 -17.45 -24.21 17.73
C ASP A 252 -16.84 -23.96 19.13
N ARG A 253 -16.71 -25.03 19.92
CA ARG A 253 -16.22 -24.96 21.31
C ARG A 253 -14.78 -24.48 21.43
N ASP A 254 -13.93 -24.73 20.43
CA ASP A 254 -12.53 -24.33 20.47
C ASP A 254 -12.40 -22.83 20.20
N ARG A 255 -13.17 -22.28 19.24
CA ARG A 255 -13.27 -20.83 19.03
C ARG A 255 -13.89 -20.10 20.20
N GLN A 256 -14.92 -20.67 20.85
CA GLN A 256 -15.47 -20.11 22.09
C GLN A 256 -14.41 -20.06 23.20
N ARG A 257 -13.66 -21.15 23.40
CA ARG A 257 -12.57 -21.20 24.39
C ARG A 257 -11.46 -20.20 24.06
N ALA A 258 -11.11 -20.06 22.78
CA ALA A 258 -10.13 -19.10 22.31
C ALA A 258 -10.55 -17.65 22.60
N PHE A 259 -11.83 -17.31 22.38
CA PHE A 259 -12.40 -16.01 22.77
C PHE A 259 -12.20 -15.71 24.26
N PHE A 260 -12.60 -16.63 25.15
CA PHE A 260 -12.46 -16.45 26.59
C PHE A 260 -11.00 -16.47 27.09
N SER A 261 -10.04 -16.82 26.23
CA SER A 261 -8.61 -16.76 26.52
C SER A 261 -7.94 -15.43 26.13
N LEU A 262 -8.68 -14.53 25.48
CA LEU A 262 -8.22 -13.17 25.17
C LEU A 262 -8.22 -12.30 26.43
N HIS A 263 -7.45 -11.21 26.40
CA HIS A 263 -7.33 -10.34 27.55
C HIS A 263 -8.64 -9.59 27.84
N ASN A 264 -8.93 -9.36 29.12
CA ASN A 264 -10.06 -8.53 29.54
C ASN A 264 -9.55 -7.42 30.45
N ALA A 265 -9.28 -6.25 29.87
CA ALA A 265 -8.78 -5.09 30.61
C ALA A 265 -9.83 -4.52 31.58
N TYR A 266 -11.12 -4.81 31.34
CA TYR A 266 -12.24 -4.27 32.11
C TYR A 266 -12.61 -5.15 33.33
N GLY A 267 -12.05 -6.35 33.45
CA GLY A 267 -12.28 -7.25 34.58
C GLY A 267 -13.77 -7.44 34.89
N LYS A 268 -14.19 -7.09 36.11
CA LYS A 268 -15.59 -7.19 36.58
C LYS A 268 -16.44 -5.94 36.33
N SER A 269 -15.87 -4.87 35.77
CA SER A 269 -16.62 -3.63 35.48
C SER A 269 -17.62 -3.79 34.33
N HIS A 270 -17.41 -4.81 33.49
CA HIS A 270 -18.28 -5.20 32.39
C HIS A 270 -18.52 -6.71 32.48
N SER A 271 -19.50 -7.21 31.71
CA SER A 271 -19.59 -8.65 31.49
C SER A 271 -18.28 -9.17 30.85
N PRO A 272 -17.94 -10.46 31.00
CA PRO A 272 -16.78 -11.02 30.32
C PRO A 272 -16.85 -10.88 28.80
N PHE A 273 -18.04 -10.90 28.20
CA PHE A 273 -18.24 -10.80 26.75
C PHE A 273 -17.89 -9.41 26.25
N LEU A 274 -18.56 -8.38 26.80
CA LEU A 274 -18.30 -6.98 26.46
C LEU A 274 -16.88 -6.54 26.85
N GLY A 275 -16.39 -6.94 28.02
CA GLY A 275 -15.04 -6.61 28.48
C GLY A 275 -13.96 -7.12 27.52
N ILE A 276 -14.03 -8.40 27.15
CA ILE A 276 -13.11 -9.00 26.16
C ILE A 276 -13.25 -8.31 24.80
N ALA A 277 -14.48 -8.11 24.31
CA ALA A 277 -14.70 -7.48 23.02
C ALA A 277 -14.15 -6.05 22.97
N ARG A 278 -14.43 -5.21 23.98
CA ARG A 278 -13.93 -3.82 24.04
C ARG A 278 -12.41 -3.74 24.09
N THR A 279 -11.76 -4.73 24.71
CA THR A 279 -10.29 -4.79 24.76
C THR A 279 -9.68 -5.21 23.42
N ASN A 280 -10.29 -6.13 22.69
CA ASN A 280 -9.63 -6.88 21.60
C ASN A 280 -10.16 -6.57 20.20
N VAL A 281 -11.32 -5.91 20.07
CA VAL A 281 -11.92 -5.59 18.78
C VAL A 281 -11.04 -4.60 18.01
N LEU A 282 -10.71 -4.98 16.78
CA LEU A 282 -9.93 -4.16 15.84
C LEU A 282 -10.86 -3.48 14.83
N PRO A 283 -10.49 -2.30 14.31
CA PRO A 283 -11.33 -1.55 13.38
C PRO A 283 -11.55 -2.32 12.07
N VAL A 284 -12.78 -2.27 11.58
CA VAL A 284 -13.23 -2.91 10.35
C VAL A 284 -13.97 -1.88 9.51
N GLY A 285 -13.70 -1.88 8.21
CA GLY A 285 -14.35 -1.04 7.22
C GLY A 285 -13.89 0.40 7.10
N SER A 286 -14.38 1.09 6.07
CA SER A 286 -13.93 2.42 5.64
C SER A 286 -14.38 3.55 6.56
N GLU A 287 -15.50 3.37 7.28
CA GLU A 287 -16.04 4.39 8.20
C GLU A 287 -15.76 4.11 9.68
N ALA A 288 -15.11 2.97 9.99
CA ALA A 288 -14.72 2.56 11.35
C ALA A 288 -15.85 2.49 12.41
N ASP A 289 -17.10 2.45 11.94
CA ASP A 289 -18.35 2.31 12.68
C ASP A 289 -18.55 0.86 13.18
N GLU A 290 -17.94 -0.10 12.51
CA GLU A 290 -17.85 -1.50 12.93
C GLU A 290 -16.45 -1.87 13.42
N GLY A 291 -16.41 -2.86 14.31
CA GLY A 291 -15.19 -3.51 14.75
C GLY A 291 -15.34 -5.02 14.69
N GLY A 292 -14.25 -5.71 14.38
CA GLY A 292 -14.19 -7.16 14.32
C GLY A 292 -13.29 -7.72 15.40
N LEU A 293 -13.63 -8.91 15.89
CA LEU A 293 -12.77 -9.65 16.80
C LEU A 293 -12.04 -10.78 16.08
N PHE A 294 -10.73 -10.88 16.30
CA PHE A 294 -9.80 -11.73 15.56
C PHE A 294 -8.94 -12.49 16.57
N LEU A 295 -8.99 -13.82 16.59
CA LEU A 295 -8.39 -14.63 17.66
C LEU A 295 -6.86 -14.54 17.71
N GLU A 296 -6.21 -14.45 16.55
CA GLU A 296 -4.74 -14.34 16.47
C GLU A 296 -4.29 -12.88 16.48
N ALA A 297 -4.91 -12.03 15.66
CA ALA A 297 -4.53 -10.62 15.58
C ALA A 297 -4.74 -9.85 16.90
N SER A 298 -5.76 -10.19 17.69
CA SER A 298 -6.00 -9.56 18.99
C SER A 298 -4.94 -9.90 20.06
N ARG A 299 -3.99 -10.80 19.77
CA ARG A 299 -2.87 -11.11 20.68
C ARG A 299 -1.64 -10.25 20.43
N ILE A 300 -1.63 -9.47 19.35
CA ILE A 300 -0.48 -8.67 18.95
C ILE A 300 -0.46 -7.39 19.76
N ASN A 301 0.63 -7.15 20.49
CA ASN A 301 0.76 -6.02 21.40
C ASN A 301 0.88 -4.68 20.69
N HIS A 302 0.65 -3.61 21.46
CA HIS A 302 0.87 -2.25 21.02
C HIS A 302 2.35 -1.85 21.07
N SER A 303 2.82 -1.15 20.04
CA SER A 303 3.98 -0.27 20.12
C SER A 303 3.70 1.05 19.39
N CYS A 304 4.17 2.17 19.94
CA CYS A 304 4.15 3.46 19.24
C CYS A 304 5.06 3.46 18.01
N ARG A 305 6.12 2.64 18.02
CA ARG A 305 7.00 2.35 16.87
C ARG A 305 6.77 0.91 16.43
N HIS A 306 5.55 0.64 15.98
CA HIS A 306 5.13 -0.67 15.55
C HIS A 306 5.90 -1.12 14.29
N ASN A 307 6.19 -2.42 14.20
CA ASN A 307 6.91 -3.02 13.07
C ASN A 307 5.98 -3.70 12.06
N VAL A 308 4.68 -3.80 12.36
CA VAL A 308 3.67 -4.32 11.42
C VAL A 308 2.43 -3.42 11.35
N GLN A 309 1.76 -3.42 10.21
CA GLN A 309 0.52 -2.67 9.98
C GLN A 309 -0.65 -3.63 9.84
N ASN A 310 -1.69 -3.44 10.67
CA ASN A 310 -2.97 -4.11 10.49
C ASN A 310 -3.89 -3.28 9.59
N THR A 311 -4.53 -3.92 8.62
CA THR A 311 -5.52 -3.27 7.75
C THR A 311 -6.67 -4.21 7.44
N TRP A 312 -7.90 -3.71 7.57
CA TRP A 312 -9.08 -4.38 7.05
C TRP A 312 -9.10 -4.33 5.53
N ASN A 313 -9.24 -5.50 4.89
CA ASN A 313 -9.45 -5.63 3.46
C ASN A 313 -10.92 -6.00 3.21
N GLU A 314 -11.68 -5.06 2.63
CA GLU A 314 -13.11 -5.21 2.40
C GLU A 314 -13.47 -6.31 1.41
N ASN A 315 -12.61 -6.57 0.43
CA ASN A 315 -12.90 -7.53 -0.63
C ASN A 315 -12.93 -8.93 -0.06
N ILE A 316 -11.83 -9.34 0.59
CA ILE A 316 -11.72 -10.67 1.19
C ILE A 316 -12.46 -10.76 2.53
N ARG A 317 -12.92 -9.62 3.06
CA ARG A 317 -13.53 -9.47 4.40
C ARG A 317 -12.64 -10.06 5.49
N ARG A 318 -11.35 -9.69 5.46
CA ARG A 318 -10.34 -10.14 6.44
C ARG A 318 -9.47 -9.00 6.90
N LEU A 319 -9.02 -9.09 8.15
CA LEU A 319 -7.91 -8.30 8.63
C LEU A 319 -6.61 -8.88 8.08
N THR A 320 -5.75 -8.01 7.57
CA THR A 320 -4.43 -8.37 7.05
C THR A 320 -3.36 -7.67 7.86
N ILE A 321 -2.23 -8.35 8.10
CA ILE A 321 -1.09 -7.79 8.83
C ILE A 321 0.14 -7.90 7.94
N HIS A 322 0.84 -6.79 7.72
CA HIS A 322 2.02 -6.70 6.86
C HIS A 322 3.21 -6.11 7.62
N ALA A 323 4.41 -6.59 7.32
CA ALA A 323 5.64 -6.01 7.83
C ALA A 323 5.87 -4.58 7.29
N LEU A 324 6.31 -3.67 8.15
CA LEU A 324 6.74 -2.31 7.76
C LEU A 324 8.25 -2.17 7.62
N CYS A 325 8.99 -3.12 8.19
CA CYS A 325 10.44 -3.22 8.14
C CYS A 325 10.83 -4.70 8.17
N ASP A 326 12.10 -5.00 7.89
CA ASP A 326 12.60 -6.34 8.15
C ASP A 326 12.48 -6.63 9.66
N ILE A 327 12.02 -7.83 10.00
CA ILE A 327 11.82 -8.31 11.37
C ILE A 327 12.71 -9.53 11.58
N GLU A 328 13.55 -9.49 12.60
CA GLU A 328 14.46 -10.59 12.91
C GLU A 328 13.71 -11.76 13.57
N GLU A 329 14.27 -12.97 13.46
CA GLU A 329 13.79 -14.11 14.23
C GLU A 329 13.84 -13.81 15.74
N GLY A 330 12.76 -14.13 16.45
CA GLY A 330 12.61 -13.86 17.88
C GLY A 330 12.22 -12.41 18.22
N GLN A 331 12.13 -11.50 17.24
CA GLN A 331 11.66 -10.14 17.49
C GLN A 331 10.13 -10.12 17.73
N GLU A 332 9.69 -9.31 18.69
CA GLU A 332 8.26 -9.12 18.98
C GLU A 332 7.57 -8.39 17.83
N ILE A 333 6.40 -8.89 17.44
CA ILE A 333 5.52 -8.29 16.45
C ILE A 333 4.54 -7.37 17.17
N THR A 334 4.43 -6.13 16.72
CA THR A 334 3.61 -5.10 17.39
C THR A 334 2.82 -4.26 16.37
N ILE A 335 1.62 -3.84 16.74
CA ILE A 335 0.72 -2.95 15.97
C ILE A 335 0.51 -1.61 16.69
N SER A 336 -0.08 -0.62 16.02
CA SER A 336 -0.65 0.55 16.69
C SER A 336 -2.09 0.27 17.11
N TYR A 337 -2.42 0.40 18.41
CA TYR A 337 -3.81 0.40 18.89
C TYR A 337 -4.52 1.72 18.63
N LEU A 338 -3.78 2.73 18.18
CA LEU A 338 -4.25 4.10 18.00
C LEU A 338 -4.66 4.30 16.55
N SER A 339 -5.93 4.64 16.33
CA SER A 339 -6.53 4.82 15.00
C SER A 339 -6.37 6.24 14.42
N ARG A 340 -5.83 7.18 15.20
CA ARG A 340 -5.62 8.59 14.80
C ARG A 340 -4.35 9.13 15.44
N ARG A 341 -3.69 10.06 14.75
CA ARG A 341 -2.65 10.91 15.36
C ARG A 341 -3.30 11.64 16.53
N MET A 342 -2.88 11.30 17.74
CA MET A 342 -3.36 11.90 18.97
C MET A 342 -2.15 12.53 19.66
N ASP A 343 -2.34 13.72 20.21
CA ASP A 343 -1.35 14.35 21.07
C ASP A 343 -1.06 13.47 22.31
N TYR A 344 0.01 13.80 23.02
CA TYR A 344 0.50 13.03 24.16
C TYR A 344 -0.57 12.79 25.23
N THR A 345 -1.32 13.83 25.58
CA THR A 345 -2.31 13.78 26.65
C THR A 345 -3.47 12.87 26.25
N GLU A 346 -3.97 13.00 25.03
CA GLU A 346 -5.09 12.21 24.52
C GLU A 346 -4.69 10.74 24.28
N ARG A 347 -3.46 10.50 23.81
CA ARG A 347 -2.89 9.15 23.66
C ARG A 347 -2.70 8.45 25.00
N ARG A 348 -2.07 9.11 25.98
CA ARG A 348 -1.85 8.54 27.32
C ARG A 348 -3.17 8.33 28.04
N ARG A 349 -4.11 9.27 27.90
CA ARG A 349 -5.49 9.10 28.37
C ARG A 349 -6.13 7.89 27.72
N LEU A 350 -6.07 7.72 26.40
CA LEU A 350 -6.74 6.61 25.72
C LEU A 350 -6.09 5.25 26.04
N LEU A 351 -4.76 5.19 26.12
CA LEU A 351 -4.02 3.99 26.52
C LEU A 351 -4.31 3.61 27.98
N GLN A 352 -4.33 4.56 28.91
CA GLN A 352 -4.69 4.30 30.30
C GLN A 352 -6.19 3.95 30.47
N THR A 353 -7.08 4.67 29.79
CA THR A 353 -8.54 4.52 29.97
C THR A 353 -9.08 3.28 29.27
N LYS A 354 -8.53 2.89 28.10
CA LYS A 354 -9.02 1.74 27.32
C LYS A 354 -8.20 0.47 27.50
N PHE A 355 -6.89 0.60 27.76
CA PHE A 355 -5.94 -0.53 27.77
C PHE A 355 -5.14 -0.64 29.08
N CYS A 356 -5.33 0.28 30.03
CA CYS A 356 -4.76 0.23 31.39
C CYS A 356 -3.22 0.14 31.48
N PHE A 357 -2.48 0.68 30.51
CA PHE A 357 -1.01 0.82 30.58
C PHE A 357 -0.53 2.22 30.18
N ASP A 358 0.72 2.55 30.55
CA ASP A 358 1.36 3.85 30.32
C ASP A 358 2.49 3.76 29.27
N SER A 359 2.66 4.78 28.42
CA SER A 359 3.75 4.85 27.44
C SER A 359 4.65 6.05 27.75
N HIS A 360 5.92 5.82 28.08
CA HIS A 360 6.86 6.90 28.45
C HIS A 360 7.86 7.21 27.32
N ARG A 361 7.70 8.32 26.57
CA ARG A 361 8.74 8.88 25.65
C ARG A 361 8.57 10.38 25.34
N GLU A 362 8.96 11.25 26.27
CA GLU A 362 8.85 12.73 26.17
C GLU A 362 9.48 13.34 24.90
N GLU A 363 10.58 12.77 24.39
CA GLU A 363 11.29 13.30 23.21
C GLU A 363 10.66 12.88 21.87
N SER A 364 9.89 11.79 21.85
CA SER A 364 9.02 11.44 20.73
C SER A 364 7.76 12.31 20.73
N ASP A 365 7.28 12.66 21.92
CA ASP A 365 6.11 13.52 22.09
C ASP A 365 6.32 14.95 21.56
N HIS A 366 7.51 15.52 21.76
CA HIS A 366 7.82 16.85 21.22
C HIS A 366 7.81 16.86 19.68
N ARG A 367 8.35 15.81 19.05
CA ARG A 367 8.43 15.68 17.59
C ARG A 367 7.08 15.35 16.97
N LEU A 368 6.27 14.48 17.58
CA LEU A 368 4.89 14.21 17.16
C LEU A 368 3.97 15.43 17.30
N SER A 369 4.12 16.21 18.38
CA SER A 369 3.35 17.45 18.57
C SER A 369 3.73 18.50 17.52
N LYS A 370 5.03 18.58 17.19
CA LYS A 370 5.53 19.45 16.12
C LYS A 370 5.03 19.01 14.74
N ILE A 371 4.99 17.71 14.46
CA ILE A 371 4.37 17.15 13.25
C ILE A 371 2.90 17.58 13.17
N GLN A 372 2.13 17.41 14.24
CA GLN A 372 0.69 17.74 14.23
C GLN A 372 0.46 19.23 14.02
N ALA A 373 1.19 20.10 14.74
CA ALA A 373 1.08 21.54 14.58
C ALA A 373 1.40 22.01 13.15
N ILE A 374 2.39 21.39 12.49
CA ILE A 374 2.72 21.73 11.11
C ILE A 374 1.62 21.25 10.15
N HIS A 375 1.05 20.08 10.38
CA HIS A 375 -0.08 19.58 9.59
C HIS A 375 -1.33 20.47 9.71
N ASP A 376 -1.64 20.97 10.91
CA ASP A 376 -2.78 21.86 11.13
C ASP A 376 -2.58 23.20 10.40
N VAL A 377 -1.36 23.74 10.42
CA VAL A 377 -1.00 24.95 9.66
C VAL A 377 -1.12 24.72 8.16
N LEU A 378 -0.63 23.59 7.63
CA LEU A 378 -0.74 23.27 6.20
C LEU A 378 -2.20 23.09 5.74
N GLY A 379 -3.08 22.60 6.62
CA GLY A 379 -4.51 22.45 6.33
C GLY A 379 -5.30 23.77 6.26
N ASP A 380 -4.80 24.84 6.90
CA ASP A 380 -5.47 26.13 7.03
C ASP A 380 -4.92 27.22 6.08
N LEU A 381 -3.95 26.90 5.22
CA LEU A 381 -3.37 27.87 4.28
C LEU A 381 -4.29 28.15 3.10
N ASP A 382 -4.53 29.45 2.83
CA ASP A 382 -5.31 29.91 1.68
C ASP A 382 -4.44 29.86 0.40
N PRO A 383 -4.81 29.06 -0.62
CA PRO A 383 -4.02 28.88 -1.84
C PRO A 383 -3.80 30.17 -2.66
N VAL A 384 -4.52 31.25 -2.35
CA VAL A 384 -4.42 32.54 -3.07
C VAL A 384 -3.37 33.46 -2.44
N THR A 385 -2.99 33.26 -1.17
CA THR A 385 -2.16 34.22 -0.41
C THR A 385 -0.93 33.64 0.28
N SER A 386 -0.73 32.32 0.24
CA SER A 386 0.39 31.68 0.93
C SER A 386 1.73 31.88 0.22
N ASP A 387 2.80 32.00 1.02
CA ASP A 387 4.17 32.02 0.53
C ASP A 387 4.65 30.57 0.38
N TYR A 388 4.77 30.12 -0.87
CA TYR A 388 5.24 28.78 -1.25
C TYR A 388 6.56 28.38 -0.56
N ASN A 389 7.42 29.32 -0.17
CA ASN A 389 8.66 28.98 0.54
C ASN A 389 8.41 28.52 1.99
N VAL A 390 7.37 29.04 2.63
CA VAL A 390 6.99 28.67 4.00
C VAL A 390 6.39 27.26 4.00
N GLU A 391 5.53 26.94 3.03
CA GLU A 391 4.94 25.61 2.86
C GLU A 391 5.99 24.52 2.62
N LEU A 392 6.93 24.77 1.70
CA LEU A 392 8.03 23.85 1.42
C LEU A 392 8.96 23.64 2.64
N HIS A 393 9.17 24.68 3.45
CA HIS A 393 9.95 24.57 4.68
C HIS A 393 9.23 23.73 5.75
N LEU A 394 7.92 23.90 5.88
CA LEU A 394 7.07 23.13 6.78
C LEU A 394 7.05 21.64 6.40
N VAL A 395 6.90 21.31 5.11
CA VAL A 395 6.91 19.91 4.65
C VAL A 395 8.28 19.25 4.81
N ARG A 396 9.38 19.94 4.47
CA ARG A 396 10.74 19.42 4.77
C ARG A 396 10.94 19.14 6.25
N THR A 397 10.38 19.98 7.12
CA THR A 397 10.43 19.79 8.56
C THR A 397 9.63 18.56 9.00
N ILE A 398 8.44 18.32 8.43
CA ILE A 398 7.66 17.09 8.71
C ILE A 398 8.39 15.83 8.26
N LEU A 399 8.93 15.81 7.03
CA LEU A 399 9.61 14.62 6.49
C LEU A 399 10.82 14.22 7.34
N ARG A 400 11.61 15.20 7.78
CA ARG A 400 12.71 14.95 8.71
C ARG A 400 12.24 14.43 10.06
N LEU A 401 11.16 14.98 10.61
CA LEU A 401 10.58 14.50 11.86
C LEU A 401 10.02 13.07 11.71
N PHE A 402 9.48 12.71 10.53
CA PHE A 402 9.07 11.33 10.23
C PHE A 402 10.24 10.35 10.22
N GLU A 403 11.35 10.72 9.57
CA GLU A 403 12.57 9.89 9.57
C GLU A 403 13.11 9.70 10.98
N GLU A 404 13.22 10.79 11.75
CA GLU A 404 13.69 10.75 13.14
C GLU A 404 12.77 9.89 14.04
N GLU A 405 11.45 9.85 13.77
CA GLU A 405 10.50 8.97 14.49
C GLU A 405 10.48 7.53 13.96
N GLY A 406 11.08 7.28 12.79
CA GLY A 406 10.92 6.03 12.05
C GLY A 406 9.49 5.80 11.54
N ILE A 407 8.74 6.88 11.30
CA ILE A 407 7.40 6.83 10.70
C ILE A 407 7.57 6.55 9.21
N ARG A 408 7.22 5.32 8.80
CA ARG A 408 7.27 4.86 7.39
C ARG A 408 5.90 4.45 6.84
N ASN A 409 4.83 4.78 7.57
CA ASN A 409 3.47 4.42 7.21
C ASN A 409 2.85 5.45 6.23
N ALA A 410 1.55 5.33 5.96
CA ALA A 410 0.80 6.19 5.02
C ALA A 410 0.86 7.70 5.32
N CYS A 411 1.44 8.11 6.44
CA CYS A 411 1.73 9.50 6.78
C CYS A 411 2.76 10.15 5.86
N VAL A 412 3.75 9.38 5.36
CA VAL A 412 4.82 9.91 4.51
C VAL A 412 4.26 10.36 3.15
N PRO A 413 3.49 9.53 2.39
CA PRO A 413 2.85 9.99 1.16
C PRO A 413 1.88 11.16 1.34
N LYS A 414 1.17 11.24 2.49
CA LYS A 414 0.21 12.32 2.76
C LYS A 414 0.88 13.69 2.92
N ALA A 415 2.06 13.74 3.56
CA ALA A 415 2.79 15.00 3.69
C ALA A 415 3.29 15.55 2.35
N TYR A 416 3.54 14.69 1.35
CA TYR A 416 3.81 15.13 -0.02
C TYR A 416 2.55 15.65 -0.73
N TYR A 417 1.39 15.01 -0.49
CA TYR A 417 0.10 15.40 -1.06
C TYR A 417 -0.41 16.75 -0.54
N ASP A 418 -0.17 17.10 0.73
CA ASP A 418 -0.62 18.38 1.30
C ASP A 418 0.21 19.59 0.79
N THR A 419 1.20 19.40 -0.09
CA THR A 419 2.09 20.44 -0.66
C THR A 419 1.85 20.78 -2.12
N PHE A 420 1.01 20.01 -2.84
CA PHE A 420 0.74 20.14 -4.27
C PHE A 420 -0.73 19.87 -4.55
#